data_AF-A0A9D8BEE0-F1
#
_entry.id   AF-A0A9D8BEE0-F1
#
_cell.length_a   1.000
_cell.length_b   1.000
_cell.length_c   1.000
_cell.angle_alpha   90.00
_cell.angle_beta   90.00
_cell.angle_gamma   90.00
#
_symmetry.space_group_name_H-M   'P 1'
#
loop_
_entity.id
_entity.type
_entity.pdbx_description
1 polymer ?
#
loop_
_entity_poly.entity_id
_entity_poly.type
_entity_poly.pdbx_seq_one_letter_code
_entity_poly.pdbx_strand_id
1 'polypeptide(L)'
;MNFMTGYFNSAKTFKSSPIGFVLWSILSFPLLGQPLDYSKDEFWLVSAEKVPEFFKQDALDSTWISKVDVFYVYPTFLSEKRDLRWNAPMQDEKLQKKILNKAVKFQASAWLECGRLFVPYYRQAHLRAYDSLHGRGREALLFAYQDVAAAFEYYLDHYNQGRPFILAGHSQGSTQLTLLLKNIIDGKSLSNQLIAAYLPGVGIESNEFKQLEFMTLPSQFGGFVTWNTMYDKPDDVQYPLWYKDRLCINPLSWDLSPFVNRTQHQGFLYSNGKLRKQCFDAELCQGAVCLKKAKWPISWVGQIYTSLHPGDVNLFWKDIGMNAKTRISAFFLNESQH
;
A
#
# COMPACT_ATOMS: atom_id res chain seq x y z
N MET A 1 -12.97 17.04 -6.39
CA MET A 1 -13.74 16.44 -7.51
C MET A 1 -12.91 15.24 -8.01
N ASN A 2 -13.34 14.03 -7.65
CA ASN A 2 -12.46 12.86 -7.56
C ASN A 2 -11.87 12.36 -8.88
N PHE A 3 -10.61 11.91 -8.82
CA PHE A 3 -9.89 11.13 -9.83
C PHE A 3 -10.74 9.99 -10.45
N MET A 4 -11.75 9.51 -9.72
CA MET A 4 -12.40 8.22 -9.93
C MET A 4 -13.81 8.27 -10.54
N THR A 5 -14.51 9.41 -10.60
CA THR A 5 -15.94 9.43 -11.02
C THR A 5 -16.17 9.25 -12.52
N GLY A 6 -15.18 9.52 -13.37
CA GLY A 6 -15.35 9.50 -14.84
C GLY A 6 -15.40 8.12 -15.52
N TYR A 7 -15.13 7.01 -14.82
CA TYR A 7 -15.08 5.67 -15.43
C TYR A 7 -16.43 4.94 -15.42
N PHE A 8 -17.38 5.35 -14.58
CA PHE A 8 -18.51 4.50 -14.20
C PHE A 8 -19.77 4.62 -15.07
N ASN A 9 -19.81 5.51 -16.07
CA ASN A 9 -21.04 5.80 -16.81
C ASN A 9 -21.33 4.92 -18.04
N SER A 10 -20.47 3.95 -18.43
CA SER A 10 -20.70 3.15 -19.65
C SER A 10 -21.07 1.66 -19.43
N ALA A 11 -21.03 1.14 -18.20
CA ALA A 11 -21.09 -0.31 -17.96
C ALA A 11 -22.42 -0.83 -17.39
N LYS A 12 -23.57 -0.38 -17.91
CA LYS A 12 -24.89 -0.96 -17.57
C LYS A 12 -25.46 -1.71 -18.76
N THR A 13 -25.12 -3.00 -18.86
CA THR A 13 -26.02 -4.13 -19.19
C THR A 13 -25.19 -5.36 -19.57
N PHE A 14 -25.27 -6.45 -18.78
CA PHE A 14 -25.48 -7.85 -19.20
C PHE A 14 -25.05 -8.83 -18.09
N LYS A 15 -25.91 -9.83 -17.82
CA LYS A 15 -25.68 -10.93 -16.87
C LYS A 15 -25.01 -12.10 -17.61
N SER A 16 -23.87 -12.62 -17.10
CA SER A 16 -23.56 -14.06 -16.89
C SER A 16 -22.05 -14.36 -16.78
N SER A 17 -21.68 -15.20 -15.80
CA SER A 17 -20.40 -15.90 -15.54
C SER A 17 -19.18 -15.07 -15.03
N PRO A 18 -18.52 -15.45 -13.91
CA PRO A 18 -17.43 -14.68 -13.29
C PRO A 18 -16.08 -14.75 -14.03
N ILE A 19 -15.91 -15.71 -14.94
CA ILE A 19 -14.59 -16.06 -15.50
C ILE A 19 -14.29 -15.26 -16.80
N GLY A 20 -15.30 -14.64 -17.41
CA GLY A 20 -15.15 -13.91 -18.69
C GLY A 20 -14.96 -12.39 -18.58
N PHE A 21 -15.07 -11.80 -17.38
CA PHE A 21 -15.24 -10.35 -17.26
C PHE A 21 -13.95 -9.54 -17.45
N VAL A 22 -12.77 -10.14 -17.19
CA VAL A 22 -11.48 -9.45 -17.31
C VAL A 22 -11.03 -9.34 -18.77
N LEU A 23 -11.38 -10.33 -19.60
CA LEU A 23 -11.01 -10.38 -21.02
C LEU A 23 -11.76 -9.34 -21.89
N TRP A 24 -12.94 -8.86 -21.48
CA TRP A 24 -13.73 -7.97 -22.34
C TRP A 24 -13.33 -6.49 -22.27
N SER A 25 -12.65 -6.07 -21.19
CA SER A 25 -12.03 -4.73 -21.10
C SER A 25 -10.81 -4.53 -22.02
N ILE A 26 -10.40 -5.57 -22.76
CA ILE A 26 -9.20 -5.57 -23.62
C ILE A 26 -9.43 -4.81 -24.95
N LEU A 27 -10.67 -4.52 -25.35
CA LEU A 27 -10.96 -4.07 -26.72
C LEU A 27 -11.15 -2.57 -26.94
N SER A 28 -10.72 -1.69 -26.02
CA SER A 28 -10.84 -0.23 -26.24
C SER A 28 -9.61 0.60 -25.90
N PHE A 29 -8.46 -0.02 -25.63
CA PHE A 29 -7.18 0.69 -25.55
C PHE A 29 -6.26 0.24 -26.69
N PRO A 30 -6.21 0.97 -27.82
CA PRO A 30 -5.15 0.76 -28.77
C PRO A 30 -3.82 1.25 -28.17
N LEU A 31 -2.77 0.42 -28.29
CA LEU A 31 -1.36 0.70 -27.99
C LEU A 31 -0.95 0.83 -26.51
N LEU A 32 -1.00 -0.27 -25.77
CA LEU A 32 -0.20 -0.45 -24.57
C LEU A 32 0.50 -1.83 -24.67
N GLY A 33 1.81 -1.87 -24.41
CA GLY A 33 2.68 -3.01 -24.74
C GLY A 33 2.21 -4.35 -24.15
N GLN A 34 2.78 -5.47 -24.64
CA GLN A 34 2.43 -6.82 -24.20
C GLN A 34 2.26 -6.91 -22.67
N PRO A 35 1.21 -7.60 -22.18
CA PRO A 35 1.00 -7.77 -20.75
C PRO A 35 2.20 -8.48 -20.13
N LEU A 36 2.49 -8.16 -18.86
CA LEU A 36 3.50 -8.91 -18.11
C LEU A 36 2.99 -10.31 -17.81
N ASP A 37 3.85 -11.31 -17.99
CA ASP A 37 3.54 -12.71 -17.74
C ASP A 37 3.99 -13.10 -16.34
N TYR A 38 3.09 -12.96 -15.36
CA TYR A 38 3.38 -13.23 -13.95
C TYR A 38 3.64 -14.71 -13.62
N SER A 39 3.59 -15.62 -14.60
CA SER A 39 4.17 -16.96 -14.44
C SER A 39 5.70 -16.95 -14.40
N LYS A 40 6.33 -15.86 -14.85
CA LYS A 40 7.78 -15.68 -14.85
C LYS A 40 8.25 -14.98 -13.58
N ASP A 41 9.20 -15.61 -12.90
CA ASP A 41 9.81 -15.09 -11.67
C ASP A 41 10.48 -13.70 -11.84
N GLU A 42 10.87 -13.33 -13.06
CA GLU A 42 11.46 -12.00 -13.35
C GLU A 42 10.50 -10.82 -13.05
N PHE A 43 9.19 -11.06 -13.04
CA PHE A 43 8.19 -10.05 -12.68
C PHE A 43 7.76 -10.11 -11.22
N TRP A 44 8.44 -10.92 -10.41
CA TRP A 44 8.31 -10.91 -8.96
C TRP A 44 9.61 -10.38 -8.34
N LEU A 45 9.50 -9.33 -7.53
CA LEU A 45 10.61 -8.86 -6.71
C LEU A 45 10.75 -9.73 -5.46
N VAL A 46 9.62 -10.21 -4.94
CA VAL A 46 9.54 -11.21 -3.87
C VAL A 46 8.38 -12.15 -4.20
N SER A 47 8.61 -13.46 -4.05
CA SER A 47 7.60 -14.51 -4.17
C SER A 47 7.90 -15.61 -3.13
N ALA A 48 7.07 -16.66 -3.10
CA ALA A 48 7.33 -17.82 -2.25
C ALA A 48 8.67 -18.50 -2.57
N GLU A 49 9.08 -18.51 -3.85
CA GLU A 49 10.32 -19.12 -4.32
C GLU A 49 11.50 -18.13 -4.34
N LYS A 50 11.21 -16.82 -4.34
CA LYS A 50 12.20 -15.74 -4.46
C LYS A 50 12.19 -14.83 -3.25
N VAL A 51 12.99 -15.17 -2.25
CA VAL A 51 13.18 -14.35 -1.05
C VAL A 51 14.53 -13.63 -1.09
N PRO A 52 14.56 -12.28 -1.04
CA PRO A 52 15.81 -11.51 -1.01
C PRO A 52 16.71 -11.90 0.17
N GLU A 53 18.03 -11.91 -0.06
CA GLU A 53 19.01 -12.37 0.93
C GLU A 53 18.95 -11.60 2.26
N PHE A 54 18.67 -10.29 2.20
CA PHE A 54 18.55 -9.45 3.39
C PHE A 54 17.33 -9.80 4.29
N PHE A 55 16.43 -10.67 3.83
CA PHE A 55 15.32 -11.22 4.62
C PHE A 55 15.61 -12.59 5.23
N LYS A 56 16.68 -13.29 4.86
CA LYS A 56 17.00 -14.63 5.36
C LYS A 56 17.72 -14.62 6.71
N GLN A 57 17.28 -13.76 7.64
CA GLN A 57 17.91 -13.62 8.95
C GLN A 57 17.36 -14.65 9.95
N ASP A 58 18.23 -15.23 10.78
CA ASP A 58 17.93 -16.36 11.68
C ASP A 58 16.92 -16.07 12.81
N ALA A 59 16.48 -14.81 12.98
CA ALA A 59 15.70 -14.35 14.13
C ALA A 59 14.31 -13.78 13.79
N LEU A 60 13.79 -14.02 12.59
CA LEU A 60 12.44 -13.57 12.23
C LEU A 60 11.37 -14.46 12.87
N ASP A 61 10.36 -13.84 13.48
CA ASP A 61 9.16 -14.55 13.92
C ASP A 61 8.37 -15.04 12.71
N SER A 62 8.37 -16.36 12.50
CA SER A 62 7.74 -17.02 11.36
C SER A 62 6.35 -17.58 11.66
N THR A 63 5.78 -17.28 12.84
CA THR A 63 4.49 -17.84 13.32
C THR A 63 3.38 -17.77 12.28
N TRP A 64 3.29 -16.68 11.52
CA TRP A 64 2.22 -16.43 10.55
C TRP A 64 2.57 -16.82 9.11
N ILE A 65 3.84 -17.13 8.81
CA ILE A 65 4.29 -17.43 7.44
C ILE A 65 3.58 -18.67 6.87
N SER A 66 3.20 -19.63 7.71
CA SER A 66 2.47 -20.83 7.28
C SER A 66 0.95 -20.63 7.19
N LYS A 67 0.40 -19.47 7.54
CA LYS A 67 -1.07 -19.24 7.55
C LYS A 67 -1.55 -18.03 6.77
N VAL A 68 -0.76 -16.96 6.70
CA VAL A 68 -1.13 -15.67 6.12
C VAL A 68 -0.20 -15.32 4.98
N ASP A 69 -0.70 -14.52 4.04
CA ASP A 69 0.09 -13.90 3.00
C ASP A 69 -0.01 -12.37 3.06
N VAL A 70 1.02 -11.69 2.55
CA VAL A 70 1.08 -10.24 2.42
C VAL A 70 1.36 -9.91 0.97
N PHE A 71 0.43 -9.24 0.31
CA PHE A 71 0.63 -8.76 -1.05
C PHE A 71 0.95 -7.26 -1.00
N TYR A 72 2.21 -6.92 -1.26
CA TYR A 72 2.74 -5.56 -1.11
C TYR A 72 3.00 -4.89 -2.46
N VAL A 73 2.44 -3.70 -2.65
CA VAL A 73 2.63 -2.88 -3.86
C VAL A 73 3.46 -1.64 -3.51
N TYR A 74 4.65 -1.53 -4.09
CA TYR A 74 5.61 -0.47 -3.78
C TYR A 74 5.24 0.91 -4.38
N PRO A 75 5.76 2.03 -3.84
CA PRO A 75 5.52 3.38 -4.37
C PRO A 75 6.31 3.66 -5.65
N THR A 76 6.04 4.77 -6.35
CA THR A 76 6.80 5.08 -7.58
C THR A 76 8.28 5.42 -7.32
N PHE A 77 9.18 4.81 -8.08
CA PHE A 77 10.61 5.13 -8.15
C PHE A 77 11.01 5.86 -9.44
N LEU A 78 10.03 6.11 -10.30
CA LEU A 78 10.17 6.80 -11.58
C LEU A 78 9.82 8.28 -11.37
N SER A 79 10.81 9.07 -10.94
CA SER A 79 10.61 10.46 -10.47
C SER A 79 11.59 11.47 -11.05
N GLU A 80 12.53 11.03 -11.88
CA GLU A 80 13.56 11.91 -12.46
C GLU A 80 12.93 12.85 -13.49
N LYS A 81 13.03 14.17 -13.28
CA LYS A 81 12.38 15.17 -14.16
C LYS A 81 12.71 15.01 -15.64
N ARG A 82 13.95 14.57 -15.95
CA ARG A 82 14.46 14.35 -17.31
C ARG A 82 14.00 13.05 -17.95
N ASP A 83 13.49 12.11 -17.16
CA ASP A 83 12.81 10.95 -17.72
C ASP A 83 11.53 11.47 -18.39
N LEU A 84 11.22 11.04 -19.61
CA LEU A 84 10.00 11.45 -20.34
C LEU A 84 8.97 10.32 -20.40
N ARG A 85 9.31 9.13 -19.91
CA ARG A 85 8.41 7.98 -19.91
C ARG A 85 7.24 8.24 -18.96
N TRP A 86 6.07 7.73 -19.33
CA TRP A 86 4.88 7.74 -18.47
C TRP A 86 4.85 6.56 -17.52
N ASN A 87 5.45 5.42 -17.90
CA ASN A 87 5.51 4.21 -17.10
C ASN A 87 6.91 3.60 -17.17
N ALA A 88 7.26 2.83 -16.15
CA ALA A 88 8.48 2.03 -16.16
C ALA A 88 8.44 1.01 -17.31
N PRO A 89 9.58 0.68 -17.93
CA PRO A 89 9.63 -0.33 -18.97
C PRO A 89 9.41 -1.73 -18.38
N MET A 90 9.15 -2.72 -19.24
CA MET A 90 8.99 -4.12 -18.82
C MET A 90 10.26 -4.68 -18.13
N GLN A 91 11.44 -4.30 -18.62
CA GLN A 91 12.73 -4.73 -18.07
C GLN A 91 13.57 -3.51 -17.71
N ASP A 92 13.90 -3.36 -16.43
CA ASP A 92 14.84 -2.35 -15.91
C ASP A 92 15.47 -2.87 -14.62
N GLU A 93 16.53 -3.67 -14.75
CA GLU A 93 17.21 -4.26 -13.59
C GLU A 93 17.70 -3.21 -12.59
N LYS A 94 18.11 -2.03 -13.07
CA LYS A 94 18.59 -0.97 -12.19
C LYS A 94 17.46 -0.44 -11.33
N LEU A 95 16.28 -0.24 -11.92
CA LEU A 95 15.08 0.14 -11.20
C LEU A 95 14.63 -0.97 -10.24
N GLN A 96 14.59 -2.23 -10.67
CA GLN A 96 14.26 -3.37 -9.81
C GLN A 96 15.20 -3.48 -8.61
N LYS A 97 16.52 -3.38 -8.82
CA LYS A 97 17.53 -3.33 -7.74
C LYS A 97 17.32 -2.14 -6.81
N LYS A 98 16.93 -0.96 -7.33
CA LYS A 98 16.60 0.23 -6.53
C LYS A 98 15.37 -0.02 -5.66
N ILE A 99 14.32 -0.63 -6.22
CA ILE A 99 13.08 -0.96 -5.48
C ILE A 99 13.37 -1.99 -4.38
N LEU A 100 14.10 -3.06 -4.70
CA LEU A 100 14.50 -4.10 -3.74
C LEU A 100 15.26 -3.51 -2.54
N ASN A 101 16.29 -2.70 -2.81
CA ASN A 101 17.15 -2.14 -1.76
C ASN A 101 16.53 -0.95 -1.03
N LYS A 102 15.36 -0.46 -1.45
CA LYS A 102 14.65 0.66 -0.81
C LYS A 102 13.27 0.24 -0.31
N ALA A 103 12.26 0.21 -1.18
CA ALA A 103 10.89 -0.08 -0.77
C ALA A 103 10.75 -1.50 -0.18
N VAL A 104 11.31 -2.52 -0.82
CA VAL A 104 11.17 -3.89 -0.27
C VAL A 104 11.92 -4.00 1.06
N LYS A 105 13.20 -3.65 1.07
CA LYS A 105 14.05 -3.75 2.28
C LYS A 105 13.54 -2.95 3.47
N PHE A 106 13.01 -1.74 3.26
CA PHE A 106 12.69 -0.81 4.35
C PHE A 106 11.21 -0.51 4.56
N GLN A 107 10.33 -0.78 3.59
CA GLN A 107 8.88 -0.58 3.74
C GLN A 107 8.15 -1.92 3.83
N ALA A 108 8.25 -2.77 2.81
CA ALA A 108 7.57 -4.08 2.77
C ALA A 108 7.95 -4.96 3.97
N SER A 109 9.19 -4.81 4.46
CA SER A 109 9.70 -5.51 5.63
C SER A 109 8.92 -5.26 6.92
N ALA A 110 8.11 -4.20 7.01
CA ALA A 110 7.24 -3.94 8.16
C ALA A 110 6.23 -5.09 8.38
N TRP A 111 5.90 -5.82 7.31
CA TRP A 111 4.99 -6.96 7.32
C TRP A 111 5.69 -8.32 7.17
N LEU A 112 7.03 -8.38 7.22
CA LEU A 112 7.78 -9.61 6.94
C LEU A 112 7.45 -10.77 7.90
N GLU A 113 7.14 -10.44 9.16
CA GLU A 113 6.74 -11.42 10.18
C GLU A 113 5.22 -11.69 10.21
N CYS A 114 4.47 -11.14 9.26
CA CYS A 114 3.01 -11.23 9.23
C CYS A 114 2.49 -12.30 8.25
N GLY A 115 3.34 -12.82 7.35
CA GLY A 115 2.94 -13.81 6.35
C GLY A 115 3.99 -13.98 5.26
N ARG A 116 3.71 -14.85 4.27
CA ARG A 116 4.54 -14.92 3.05
C ARG A 116 4.39 -13.63 2.27
N LEU A 117 5.51 -12.99 1.96
CA LEU A 117 5.51 -11.70 1.27
C LEU A 117 5.56 -11.90 -0.25
N PHE A 118 4.63 -11.27 -0.96
CA PHE A 118 4.58 -11.21 -2.42
C PHE A 118 4.69 -9.75 -2.86
N VAL A 119 5.65 -9.47 -3.75
CA VAL A 119 5.89 -8.12 -4.28
C VAL A 119 6.03 -8.22 -5.79
N PRO A 120 5.00 -7.89 -6.58
CA PRO A 120 5.10 -7.91 -8.02
C PRO A 120 5.89 -6.70 -8.52
N TYR A 121 6.73 -6.90 -9.54
CA TYR A 121 7.17 -5.82 -10.41
C TYR A 121 5.97 -5.40 -11.27
N TYR A 122 5.68 -4.11 -11.27
CA TYR A 122 4.65 -3.52 -12.14
C TYR A 122 5.23 -2.29 -12.83
N ARG A 123 4.71 -1.95 -14.02
CA ARG A 123 5.15 -0.78 -14.80
C ARG A 123 4.58 0.50 -14.19
N GLN A 124 5.07 0.84 -13.00
CA GLN A 124 4.74 2.03 -12.21
C GLN A 124 4.74 3.29 -13.07
N ALA A 125 3.73 4.13 -12.87
CA ALA A 125 3.63 5.42 -13.52
C ALA A 125 4.68 6.38 -12.97
N HIS A 126 5.18 7.27 -13.83
CA HIS A 126 6.07 8.35 -13.43
C HIS A 126 5.35 9.27 -12.42
N LEU A 127 6.08 9.82 -11.44
CA LEU A 127 5.52 10.68 -10.38
C LEU A 127 4.64 11.82 -10.93
N ARG A 128 5.06 12.45 -12.03
CA ARG A 128 4.29 13.47 -12.77
C ARG A 128 2.86 13.05 -13.16
N ALA A 129 2.53 11.77 -13.15
CA ALA A 129 1.17 11.31 -13.40
C ALA A 129 0.16 11.95 -12.44
N TYR A 130 0.57 12.23 -11.21
CA TYR A 130 -0.25 12.93 -10.21
C TYR A 130 -0.49 14.41 -10.55
N ASP A 131 0.31 15.01 -11.42
CA ASP A 131 0.09 16.37 -11.93
C ASP A 131 -0.89 16.40 -13.13
N SER A 132 -1.26 15.22 -13.67
CA SER A 132 -2.07 15.08 -14.89
C SER A 132 -3.19 14.04 -14.72
N LEU A 133 -3.91 14.12 -13.60
CA LEU A 133 -5.01 13.21 -13.25
C LEU A 133 -6.23 13.27 -14.18
N HIS A 134 -6.36 14.34 -14.97
CA HIS A 134 -7.40 14.51 -15.99
C HIS A 134 -6.87 14.31 -17.42
N GLY A 135 -5.64 13.83 -17.58
CA GLY A 135 -5.00 13.57 -18.86
C GLY A 135 -4.19 12.28 -18.84
N ARG A 136 -3.02 12.30 -19.49
CA ARG A 136 -2.14 11.12 -19.65
C ARG A 136 -1.65 10.52 -18.32
N GLY A 137 -1.65 11.28 -17.23
CA GLY A 137 -1.34 10.76 -15.91
C GLY A 137 -2.33 9.70 -15.45
N ARG A 138 -3.62 9.87 -15.75
CA ARG A 138 -4.67 8.87 -15.49
C ARG A 138 -4.42 7.59 -16.28
N GLU A 139 -4.16 7.72 -17.57
CA GLU A 139 -3.87 6.57 -18.45
C GLU A 139 -2.66 5.78 -17.95
N ALA A 140 -1.60 6.49 -17.54
CA ALA A 140 -0.40 5.89 -16.98
C ALA A 140 -0.68 5.12 -15.68
N LEU A 141 -1.48 5.70 -14.78
CA LEU A 141 -1.87 5.04 -13.52
C LEU A 141 -2.77 3.83 -13.77
N LEU A 142 -3.69 3.89 -14.74
CA LEU A 142 -4.55 2.77 -15.11
C LEU A 142 -3.77 1.65 -15.81
N PHE A 143 -2.75 1.99 -16.60
CA PHE A 143 -1.84 0.98 -17.15
C PHE A 143 -1.03 0.29 -16.06
N ALA A 144 -0.53 1.04 -15.07
CA ALA A 144 0.13 0.46 -13.90
C ALA A 144 -0.82 -0.45 -13.09
N TYR A 145 -2.11 -0.07 -12.99
CA TYR A 145 -3.13 -0.88 -12.33
C TYR A 145 -3.35 -2.23 -13.03
N GLN A 146 -3.33 -2.28 -14.36
CA GLN A 146 -3.49 -3.53 -15.11
C GLN A 146 -2.43 -4.57 -14.72
N ASP A 147 -1.17 -4.14 -14.58
CA ASP A 147 -0.08 -5.01 -14.12
C ASP A 147 -0.32 -5.49 -12.68
N VAL A 148 -0.72 -4.60 -11.76
CA VAL A 148 -1.00 -4.98 -10.36
C VAL A 148 -2.18 -5.95 -10.25
N ALA A 149 -3.25 -5.73 -11.02
CA ALA A 149 -4.40 -6.62 -11.06
C ALA A 149 -4.02 -8.00 -11.61
N ALA A 150 -3.30 -8.06 -12.73
CA ALA A 150 -2.83 -9.31 -13.30
C ALA A 150 -1.89 -10.09 -12.36
N ALA A 151 -1.00 -9.38 -11.64
CA ALA A 151 -0.16 -9.99 -10.63
C ALA A 151 -0.98 -10.57 -9.47
N PHE A 152 -1.98 -9.82 -8.99
CA PHE A 152 -2.82 -10.25 -7.88
C PHE A 152 -3.69 -11.45 -8.26
N GLU A 153 -4.25 -11.47 -9.46
CA GLU A 153 -4.98 -12.62 -10.01
C GLU A 153 -4.07 -13.86 -10.09
N TYR A 154 -2.87 -13.72 -10.66
CA TYR A 154 -1.91 -14.83 -10.69
C TYR A 154 -1.54 -15.31 -9.28
N TYR A 155 -1.36 -14.37 -8.34
CA TYR A 155 -1.11 -14.69 -6.94
C TYR A 155 -2.25 -15.51 -6.32
N LEU A 156 -3.50 -15.11 -6.54
CA LEU A 156 -4.67 -15.84 -6.03
C LEU A 156 -4.74 -17.27 -6.59
N ASP A 157 -4.53 -17.40 -7.90
CA ASP A 157 -4.71 -18.67 -8.63
C ASP A 157 -3.59 -19.68 -8.36
N HIS A 158 -2.35 -19.21 -8.14
CA HIS A 158 -1.17 -20.06 -8.09
C HIS A 158 -0.50 -20.15 -6.71
N TYR A 159 -0.59 -19.11 -5.88
CA TYR A 159 0.16 -19.03 -4.62
C TYR A 159 -0.73 -19.00 -3.38
N ASN A 160 -1.84 -18.27 -3.41
CA ASN A 160 -2.66 -17.97 -2.23
C ASN A 160 -3.31 -19.21 -1.62
N GLN A 161 -3.81 -20.16 -2.44
CA GLN A 161 -4.43 -21.41 -1.96
C GLN A 161 -5.56 -21.19 -0.91
N GLY A 162 -6.30 -20.08 -1.01
CA GLY A 162 -7.40 -19.72 -0.11
C GLY A 162 -6.98 -19.12 1.24
N ARG A 163 -5.70 -18.76 1.40
CA ARG A 163 -5.18 -18.19 2.65
C ARG A 163 -5.71 -16.76 2.88
N PRO A 164 -5.99 -16.37 4.12
CA PRO A 164 -6.26 -14.97 4.42
C PRO A 164 -5.02 -14.12 4.14
N PHE A 165 -5.24 -12.88 3.69
CA PHE A 165 -4.17 -12.01 3.22
C PHE A 165 -4.29 -10.56 3.71
N ILE A 166 -3.14 -9.90 3.77
CA ILE A 166 -3.00 -8.46 3.97
C ILE A 166 -2.66 -7.82 2.63
N LEU A 167 -3.31 -6.69 2.33
CA LEU A 167 -2.89 -5.80 1.25
C LEU A 167 -2.12 -4.63 1.86
N ALA A 168 -0.92 -4.36 1.35
CA ALA A 168 -0.09 -3.28 1.88
C ALA A 168 0.49 -2.45 0.72
N GLY A 169 0.29 -1.14 0.77
CA GLY A 169 0.78 -0.23 -0.25
C GLY A 169 1.49 0.96 0.36
N HIS A 170 2.16 1.73 -0.48
CA HIS A 170 2.52 3.11 -0.14
C HIS A 170 2.37 4.00 -1.37
N SER A 171 1.81 5.21 -1.18
CA SER A 171 1.71 6.22 -2.25
C SER A 171 1.04 5.63 -3.51
N GLN A 172 1.76 5.51 -4.63
CA GLN A 172 1.23 4.87 -5.84
C GLN A 172 0.77 3.43 -5.61
N GLY A 173 1.47 2.65 -4.79
CA GLY A 173 1.02 1.32 -4.43
C GLY A 173 -0.33 1.32 -3.70
N SER A 174 -0.56 2.26 -2.79
CA SER A 174 -1.86 2.47 -2.16
C SER A 174 -2.93 2.93 -3.15
N THR A 175 -2.57 3.73 -4.16
CA THR A 175 -3.47 4.08 -5.28
C THR A 175 -3.89 2.83 -6.05
N GLN A 176 -2.93 1.96 -6.40
CA GLN A 176 -3.23 0.72 -7.13
C GLN A 176 -4.07 -0.25 -6.30
N LEU A 177 -3.76 -0.39 -5.01
CA LEU A 177 -4.53 -1.23 -4.10
C LEU A 177 -5.94 -0.68 -3.84
N THR A 178 -6.14 0.63 -3.84
CA THR A 178 -7.48 1.23 -3.76
C THR A 178 -8.32 0.81 -4.97
N LEU A 179 -7.75 0.86 -6.18
CA LEU A 179 -8.41 0.34 -7.39
C LEU A 179 -8.70 -1.16 -7.29
N LEU A 180 -7.73 -1.95 -6.83
CA LEU A 180 -7.84 -3.40 -6.66
C LEU A 180 -8.99 -3.75 -5.70
N LEU A 181 -9.02 -3.10 -4.54
CA LEU A 181 -10.07 -3.27 -3.53
C LEU A 181 -11.45 -3.00 -4.14
N LYS A 182 -11.64 -1.86 -4.81
CA LYS A 182 -12.93 -1.49 -5.42
C LYS A 182 -13.39 -2.47 -6.50
N ASN A 183 -12.45 -2.96 -7.30
CA ASN A 183 -12.78 -3.75 -8.48
C ASN A 183 -12.90 -5.24 -8.20
N ILE A 184 -12.17 -5.78 -7.22
CA ILE A 184 -11.99 -7.24 -7.04
C ILE A 184 -12.43 -7.72 -5.64
N ILE A 185 -12.48 -6.85 -4.63
CA ILE A 185 -12.69 -7.27 -3.23
C ILE A 185 -13.96 -6.70 -2.61
N ASP A 186 -14.19 -5.39 -2.70
CA ASP A 186 -15.30 -4.69 -2.05
C ASP A 186 -16.67 -5.21 -2.53
N GLY A 187 -17.45 -5.75 -1.59
CA GLY A 187 -18.75 -6.38 -1.88
C GLY A 187 -18.69 -7.72 -2.59
N LYS A 188 -17.55 -8.43 -2.53
CA LYS A 188 -17.33 -9.74 -3.16
C LYS A 188 -16.85 -10.76 -2.13
N SER A 189 -17.04 -12.05 -2.40
CA SER A 189 -16.66 -13.14 -1.46
C SER A 189 -15.18 -13.12 -1.04
N LEU A 190 -14.30 -12.58 -1.89
CA LEU A 190 -12.88 -12.44 -1.58
C LEU A 190 -12.62 -11.53 -0.36
N SER A 191 -13.55 -10.61 -0.01
CA SER A 191 -13.42 -9.80 1.21
C SER A 191 -13.35 -10.63 2.48
N ASN A 192 -13.88 -11.86 2.48
CA ASN A 192 -13.82 -12.76 3.63
C ASN A 192 -12.39 -13.24 3.93
N GLN A 193 -11.48 -13.15 2.95
CA GLN A 193 -10.06 -13.48 3.13
C GLN A 193 -9.20 -12.25 3.48
N LEU A 194 -9.76 -11.03 3.39
CA LEU A 194 -9.00 -9.82 3.69
C LEU A 194 -8.86 -9.64 5.21
N ILE A 195 -7.64 -9.68 5.72
CA ILE A 195 -7.35 -9.33 7.11
C ILE A 195 -7.35 -7.82 7.28
N ALA A 196 -6.60 -7.11 6.44
CA ALA A 196 -6.52 -5.66 6.46
C ALA A 196 -5.90 -5.12 5.17
N ALA A 197 -6.32 -3.93 4.75
CA ALA A 197 -5.62 -3.13 3.76
C ALA A 197 -4.91 -1.93 4.41
N TYR A 198 -3.59 -1.86 4.32
CA TYR A 198 -2.78 -0.71 4.74
C TYR A 198 -2.47 0.16 3.52
N LEU A 199 -3.05 1.36 3.48
CA LEU A 199 -3.03 2.26 2.32
C LEU A 199 -2.41 3.63 2.64
N PRO A 200 -1.21 3.73 3.26
CA PRO A 200 -0.59 5.03 3.53
C PRO A 200 -0.17 5.78 2.29
N GLY A 201 -0.05 7.11 2.41
CA GLY A 201 0.48 7.98 1.37
C GLY A 201 -0.55 8.41 0.30
N VAL A 202 -1.83 8.16 0.53
CA VAL A 202 -2.93 8.62 -0.36
C VAL A 202 -4.06 9.17 0.48
N GLY A 203 -4.81 10.13 -0.06
CA GLY A 203 -6.06 10.60 0.53
C GLY A 203 -7.22 9.71 0.12
N ILE A 204 -7.93 9.12 1.09
CA ILE A 204 -9.10 8.28 0.85
C ILE A 204 -10.34 8.96 1.44
N GLU A 205 -11.42 9.04 0.68
CA GLU A 205 -12.71 9.56 1.17
C GLU A 205 -13.48 8.51 1.96
N SER A 206 -14.35 8.96 2.87
CA SER A 206 -15.19 8.07 3.69
C SER A 206 -16.17 7.21 2.87
N ASN A 207 -16.45 7.59 1.62
CA ASN A 207 -17.33 6.89 0.69
C ASN A 207 -16.57 6.20 -0.46
N GLU A 208 -15.25 6.00 -0.33
CA GLU A 208 -14.44 5.39 -1.38
C GLU A 208 -14.87 3.95 -1.70
N PHE A 209 -15.29 3.22 -0.66
CA PHE A 209 -15.75 1.83 -0.72
C PHE A 209 -17.22 1.70 -0.29
N LYS A 210 -17.88 0.65 -0.79
CA LYS A 210 -19.30 0.34 -0.52
C LYS A 210 -19.50 -0.41 0.77
N GLN A 211 -18.63 -1.38 1.06
CA GLN A 211 -18.76 -2.27 2.22
C GLN A 211 -17.49 -2.31 3.09
N LEU A 212 -16.31 -2.14 2.49
CA LEU A 212 -15.08 -2.09 3.28
C LEU A 212 -15.08 -0.87 4.21
N GLU A 213 -14.91 -1.13 5.49
CA GLU A 213 -14.92 -0.10 6.52
C GLU A 213 -13.52 0.48 6.78
N PHE A 214 -13.49 1.77 7.09
CA PHE A 214 -12.31 2.39 7.67
C PHE A 214 -12.17 1.94 9.12
N MET A 215 -11.08 1.24 9.42
CA MET A 215 -10.92 0.59 10.72
C MET A 215 -10.42 1.56 11.77
N THR A 216 -11.07 1.61 12.94
CA THR A 216 -10.77 2.57 14.02
C THR A 216 -10.45 1.88 15.35
N LEU A 217 -10.31 0.55 15.36
CA LEU A 217 -9.85 -0.21 16.51
C LEU A 217 -8.62 -1.06 16.14
N PRO A 218 -7.68 -1.27 17.08
CA PRO A 218 -6.45 -2.02 16.82
C PRO A 218 -6.68 -3.45 16.33
N SER A 219 -7.72 -4.11 16.83
CA SER A 219 -8.07 -5.51 16.52
C SER A 219 -9.14 -5.66 15.44
N GLN A 220 -9.70 -4.56 14.91
CA GLN A 220 -10.66 -4.64 13.81
C GLN A 220 -9.96 -5.20 12.57
N PHE A 221 -10.63 -6.05 11.80
CA PHE A 221 -10.11 -6.66 10.58
C PHE A 221 -11.17 -6.59 9.48
N GLY A 222 -10.84 -7.00 8.25
CA GLY A 222 -11.77 -7.00 7.12
C GLY A 222 -11.94 -5.65 6.42
N GLY A 223 -11.28 -4.60 6.90
CA GLY A 223 -11.37 -3.24 6.36
C GLY A 223 -10.03 -2.67 5.92
N PHE A 224 -9.93 -1.35 5.92
CA PHE A 224 -8.72 -0.61 5.53
C PHE A 224 -8.31 0.46 6.53
N VAL A 225 -7.03 0.82 6.50
CA VAL A 225 -6.45 1.96 7.21
C VAL A 225 -5.59 2.78 6.26
N THR A 226 -5.51 4.08 6.50
CA THR A 226 -4.67 5.00 5.73
C THR A 226 -4.20 6.13 6.64
N TRP A 227 -3.04 6.72 6.30
CA TRP A 227 -2.48 7.88 6.96
C TRP A 227 -1.48 8.56 6.04
N ASN A 228 -1.19 9.82 6.34
CA ASN A 228 -0.17 10.64 5.67
C ASN A 228 0.57 11.44 6.73
N THR A 229 1.89 11.53 6.63
CA THR A 229 2.71 12.04 7.73
C THR A 229 3.26 13.42 7.43
N MET A 230 3.08 14.33 8.39
CA MET A 230 3.57 15.71 8.34
C MET A 230 4.48 15.99 9.53
N TYR A 231 5.41 16.92 9.39
CA TYR A 231 6.24 17.40 10.49
C TYR A 231 5.62 18.64 11.12
N ASP A 232 5.36 18.57 12.43
CA ASP A 232 4.76 19.61 13.25
C ASP A 232 3.34 20.06 12.83
N LYS A 233 3.14 20.58 11.63
CA LYS A 233 1.83 21.00 11.12
C LYS A 233 1.67 20.62 9.65
N PRO A 234 0.43 20.60 9.11
CA PRO A 234 0.23 20.40 7.69
C PRO A 234 0.91 21.50 6.86
N ASP A 235 1.37 21.14 5.65
CA ASP A 235 1.89 22.12 4.69
C ASP A 235 0.76 22.88 3.99
N ASP A 236 1.06 24.03 3.38
CA ASP A 236 0.03 24.88 2.76
C ASP A 236 -0.19 24.56 1.26
N VAL A 237 0.48 23.55 0.71
CA VAL A 237 0.52 23.30 -0.75
C VAL A 237 -0.10 21.94 -1.11
N GLN A 238 0.50 20.85 -0.64
CA GLN A 238 0.07 19.49 -0.94
C GLN A 238 -1.09 19.06 -0.03
N TYR A 239 -1.06 19.42 1.26
CA TYR A 239 -2.08 18.98 2.20
C TYR A 239 -3.51 19.39 1.82
N PRO A 240 -3.80 20.67 1.46
CA PRO A 240 -5.16 21.07 1.08
C PRO A 240 -5.69 20.33 -0.16
N LEU A 241 -4.79 19.91 -1.06
CA LEU A 241 -5.14 19.24 -2.32
C LEU A 241 -5.41 17.74 -2.11
N TRP A 242 -4.57 17.08 -1.32
CA TRP A 242 -4.53 15.62 -1.28
C TRP A 242 -5.07 15.00 0.00
N TYR A 243 -5.00 15.71 1.14
CA TYR A 243 -5.14 15.07 2.45
C TYR A 243 -6.19 15.73 3.34
N LYS A 244 -6.48 17.01 3.15
CA LYS A 244 -7.52 17.70 3.93
C LYS A 244 -8.86 16.97 3.81
N ASP A 245 -9.51 16.76 4.95
CA ASP A 245 -10.80 16.08 5.11
C ASP A 245 -10.83 14.61 4.62
N ARG A 246 -9.65 13.99 4.42
CA ARG A 246 -9.53 12.56 4.11
C ARG A 246 -9.48 11.73 5.38
N LEU A 247 -9.76 10.44 5.24
CA LEU A 247 -9.59 9.48 6.32
C LEU A 247 -8.11 9.42 6.74
N CYS A 248 -7.87 9.32 8.05
CA CYS A 248 -6.54 9.17 8.61
C CYS A 248 -6.62 8.51 9.99
N ILE A 249 -5.86 7.44 10.18
CA ILE A 249 -5.72 6.77 11.49
C ILE A 249 -4.43 7.23 12.15
N ASN A 250 -4.35 7.18 13.48
CA ASN A 250 -3.08 7.39 14.18
C ASN A 250 -2.31 6.06 14.28
N PRO A 251 -1.17 5.87 13.60
CA PRO A 251 -0.48 4.58 13.61
C PRO A 251 0.19 4.23 14.94
N LEU A 252 0.20 5.14 15.94
CA LEU A 252 0.68 4.82 17.29
C LEU A 252 -0.38 4.13 18.15
N SER A 253 -1.67 4.39 17.88
CA SER A 253 -2.79 3.83 18.65
C SER A 253 -3.69 2.92 17.83
N TRP A 254 -3.68 3.04 16.49
CA TRP A 254 -4.59 2.36 15.57
C TRP A 254 -6.07 2.69 15.81
N ASP A 255 -6.31 3.94 16.21
CA ASP A 255 -7.63 4.54 16.40
C ASP A 255 -7.61 6.04 16.01
N LEU A 256 -8.66 6.77 16.41
CA LEU A 256 -8.82 8.21 16.15
C LEU A 256 -8.40 9.10 17.33
N SER A 257 -7.56 8.59 18.22
CA SER A 257 -7.01 9.38 19.33
C SER A 257 -6.32 10.63 18.79
N PRO A 258 -6.73 11.83 19.22
CA PRO A 258 -6.24 13.08 18.64
C PRO A 258 -4.76 13.31 18.93
N PHE A 259 -4.25 12.73 20.03
CA PHE A 259 -2.85 12.80 20.41
C PHE A 259 -2.39 11.50 21.06
N VAL A 260 -1.20 11.03 20.69
CA VAL A 260 -0.55 9.86 21.27
C VAL A 260 0.91 10.18 21.59
N ASN A 261 1.33 9.89 22.82
CA ASN A 261 2.69 10.15 23.29
C ASN A 261 3.69 9.16 22.69
N ARG A 262 4.93 9.62 22.45
CA ARG A 262 6.05 8.80 21.95
C ARG A 262 6.29 7.51 22.71
N THR A 263 5.88 7.38 23.98
CA THR A 263 6.01 6.14 24.74
C THR A 263 5.34 4.95 24.03
N GLN A 264 4.32 5.19 23.20
CA GLN A 264 3.65 4.19 22.39
C GLN A 264 4.36 3.89 21.06
N HIS A 265 5.29 4.72 20.60
CA HIS A 265 5.99 4.53 19.33
C HIS A 265 7.01 3.39 19.39
N GLN A 266 6.64 2.28 18.75
CA GLN A 266 7.32 0.99 18.82
C GLN A 266 8.57 0.93 17.95
N GLY A 267 8.64 1.69 16.85
CA GLY A 267 9.88 1.75 16.09
C GLY A 267 9.82 2.35 14.70
N PHE A 268 10.66 3.36 14.50
CA PHE A 268 11.07 3.91 13.22
C PHE A 268 12.26 3.12 12.68
N LEU A 269 12.12 2.54 11.48
CA LEU A 269 13.25 1.90 10.78
C LEU A 269 14.00 2.95 9.95
N TYR A 270 15.17 3.36 10.45
CA TYR A 270 16.00 4.36 9.76
C TYR A 270 16.77 3.74 8.58
N SER A 271 17.18 4.57 7.62
CA SER A 271 17.86 4.15 6.38
C SER A 271 19.20 3.45 6.59
N ASN A 272 19.80 3.58 7.78
CA ASN A 272 20.99 2.83 8.18
C ASN A 272 20.68 1.42 8.75
N GLY A 273 19.42 0.99 8.71
CA GLY A 273 18.95 -0.31 9.21
C GLY A 273 18.70 -0.37 10.72
N LYS A 274 18.92 0.71 11.47
CA LYS A 274 18.69 0.73 12.92
C LYS A 274 17.25 1.12 13.25
N LEU A 275 16.61 0.31 14.08
CA LEU A 275 15.30 0.61 14.65
C LEU A 275 15.44 1.62 15.81
N ARG A 276 14.58 2.64 15.84
CA ARG A 276 14.56 3.67 16.88
C ARG A 276 13.16 3.80 17.48
N LYS A 277 13.04 3.66 18.80
CA LYS A 277 11.76 3.77 19.53
C LYS A 277 11.55 5.18 20.07
N GLN A 278 10.30 5.50 20.41
CA GLN A 278 9.93 6.73 21.11
C GLN A 278 10.52 8.00 20.47
N CYS A 279 10.35 8.12 19.15
CA CYS A 279 11.00 9.15 18.35
C CYS A 279 10.19 10.44 18.28
N PHE A 280 8.87 10.37 18.38
CA PHE A 280 7.96 11.50 18.21
C PHE A 280 6.64 11.22 18.92
N ASP A 281 5.94 12.29 19.29
CA ASP A 281 4.53 12.19 19.62
C ASP A 281 3.73 12.33 18.31
N ALA A 282 2.51 11.80 18.24
CA ALA A 282 1.68 11.81 17.03
C ALA A 282 0.35 12.50 17.30
N GLU A 283 0.03 13.52 16.52
CA GLU A 283 -1.23 14.27 16.60
C GLU A 283 -2.02 14.11 15.29
N LEU A 284 -3.33 13.87 15.37
CA LEU A 284 -4.19 13.83 14.19
C LEU A 284 -4.53 15.25 13.74
N CYS A 285 -4.20 15.55 12.48
CA CYS A 285 -4.33 16.86 11.85
C CYS A 285 -5.29 16.80 10.65
N GLN A 286 -6.53 16.36 10.88
CA GLN A 286 -7.61 16.28 9.86
C GLN A 286 -7.14 15.74 8.50
N GLY A 287 -6.96 14.42 8.42
CA GLY A 287 -6.49 13.74 7.20
C GLY A 287 -4.97 13.52 7.11
N ALA A 288 -4.23 13.94 8.13
CA ALA A 288 -2.82 13.63 8.30
C ALA A 288 -2.47 13.34 9.77
N VAL A 289 -1.27 12.81 10.01
CA VAL A 289 -0.64 12.65 11.32
C VAL A 289 0.54 13.61 11.38
N CYS A 290 0.48 14.61 12.27
CA CYS A 290 1.59 15.51 12.53
C CYS A 290 2.50 14.96 13.61
N LEU A 291 3.79 14.84 13.29
CA LEU A 291 4.80 14.41 14.25
C LEU A 291 5.23 15.60 15.11
N LYS A 292 4.97 15.51 16.41
CA LYS A 292 5.37 16.51 17.40
C LYS A 292 6.64 16.10 18.12
N LYS A 293 7.45 17.11 18.46
CA LYS A 293 8.67 16.95 19.28
C LYS A 293 9.56 15.78 18.79
N ALA A 294 9.71 15.65 17.47
CA ALA A 294 10.44 14.55 16.87
C ALA A 294 11.94 14.61 17.21
N LYS A 295 12.57 13.46 17.39
CA LYS A 295 14.00 13.32 17.61
C LYS A 295 14.76 13.29 16.28
N TRP A 296 16.05 13.59 16.33
CA TRP A 296 16.95 13.37 15.20
C TRP A 296 16.95 11.88 14.78
N PRO A 297 16.91 11.54 13.48
CA PRO A 297 17.05 12.43 12.31
C PRO A 297 15.72 13.02 11.78
N ILE A 298 14.58 12.63 12.33
CA ILE A 298 13.26 13.03 11.82
C ILE A 298 13.08 14.55 11.92
N SER A 299 13.46 15.15 13.05
CA SER A 299 13.40 16.61 13.21
C SER A 299 14.25 17.37 12.19
N TRP A 300 15.42 16.85 11.85
CA TRP A 300 16.29 17.49 10.86
C TRP A 300 15.68 17.44 9.46
N VAL A 301 15.12 16.29 9.06
CA VAL A 301 14.39 16.17 7.78
C VAL A 301 13.14 17.07 7.79
N GLY A 302 12.38 17.05 8.89
CA GLY A 302 11.15 17.81 9.06
C GLY A 302 11.33 19.33 9.00
N GLN A 303 12.50 19.84 9.40
CA GLN A 303 12.86 21.25 9.25
C GLN A 303 13.10 21.66 7.79
N ILE A 304 13.46 20.71 6.92
CA ILE A 304 13.68 20.95 5.49
C ILE A 304 12.41 20.69 4.68
N TYR A 305 11.67 19.63 5.06
CA TYR A 305 10.47 19.18 4.37
C TYR A 305 9.34 18.97 5.39
N THR A 306 8.28 19.76 5.28
CA THR A 306 7.09 19.58 6.11
C THR A 306 6.39 18.25 5.83
N SER A 307 6.27 17.87 4.56
CA SER A 307 5.75 16.55 4.19
C SER A 307 6.79 15.47 4.44
N LEU A 308 6.43 14.48 5.27
CA LEU A 308 7.24 13.30 5.56
C LEU A 308 6.76 12.05 4.79
N HIS A 309 5.98 12.27 3.72
CA HIS A 309 5.36 11.24 2.88
C HIS A 309 6.29 10.07 2.47
N PRO A 310 7.56 10.27 2.06
CA PRO A 310 8.45 9.13 1.77
C PRO A 310 8.66 8.17 2.94
N GLY A 311 8.39 8.62 4.17
CA GLY A 311 8.56 7.88 5.42
C GLY A 311 7.27 7.30 6.00
N ASP A 312 6.09 7.42 5.37
CA ASP A 312 4.81 7.01 6.00
C ASP A 312 4.81 5.57 6.50
N VAL A 313 5.52 4.66 5.85
CA VAL A 313 5.69 3.29 6.36
C VAL A 313 6.84 3.21 7.36
N ASN A 314 8.03 3.71 6.98
CA ASN A 314 9.24 3.61 7.78
C ASN A 314 9.12 4.19 9.19
N LEU A 315 8.48 5.36 9.29
CA LEU A 315 8.29 6.10 10.54
C LEU A 315 7.53 5.27 11.58
N PHE A 316 6.67 4.36 11.14
CA PHE A 316 5.83 3.51 11.99
C PHE A 316 6.12 2.02 11.77
N TRP A 317 7.32 1.68 11.30
CA TRP A 317 7.65 0.34 10.79
C TRP A 317 7.32 -0.78 11.79
N LYS A 318 7.71 -0.63 13.07
CA LYS A 318 7.42 -1.67 14.07
C LYS A 318 5.98 -1.62 14.53
N ASP A 319 5.39 -0.43 14.62
CA ASP A 319 3.99 -0.22 14.98
C ASP A 319 3.07 -0.96 13.99
N ILE A 320 3.36 -0.84 12.68
CA ILE A 320 2.65 -1.53 11.60
C ILE A 320 2.72 -3.04 11.78
N GLY A 321 3.92 -3.60 11.93
CA GLY A 321 4.09 -5.05 12.07
C GLY A 321 3.40 -5.61 13.31
N MET A 322 3.39 -4.86 14.42
CA MET A 322 2.67 -5.25 15.63
C MET A 322 1.16 -5.23 15.41
N ASN A 323 0.61 -4.17 14.80
CA ASN A 323 -0.81 -4.08 14.54
C ASN A 323 -1.31 -5.12 13.53
N ALA A 324 -0.53 -5.38 12.48
CA ALA A 324 -0.85 -6.44 11.52
C ALA A 324 -0.98 -7.80 12.23
N LYS A 325 -0.05 -8.15 13.14
CA LYS A 325 -0.15 -9.37 13.97
C LYS A 325 -1.38 -9.36 14.90
N THR A 326 -1.74 -8.21 15.46
CA THR A 326 -2.98 -8.05 16.26
C THR A 326 -4.21 -8.35 15.42
N ARG A 327 -4.32 -7.80 14.20
CA ARG A 327 -5.45 -8.05 13.29
C ARG A 327 -5.49 -9.49 12.79
N ILE A 328 -4.34 -10.08 12.48
CA ILE A 328 -4.22 -11.51 12.14
C ILE A 328 -4.78 -12.38 13.27
N SER A 329 -4.38 -12.08 14.51
CA SER A 329 -4.83 -12.83 15.68
C SER A 329 -6.34 -12.69 15.88
N ALA A 330 -6.88 -11.49 15.72
CA ALA A 330 -8.33 -11.23 15.79
C ALA A 330 -9.11 -11.98 14.70
N PHE A 331 -8.58 -12.04 13.47
CA PHE A 331 -9.17 -12.77 12.36
C PHE A 331 -9.31 -14.28 12.68
N PHE A 332 -8.22 -14.94 13.10
CA PHE A 332 -8.27 -16.38 13.41
C PHE A 332 -9.05 -16.71 14.68
N LEU A 333 -9.11 -15.80 15.66
CA LEU A 333 -9.98 -15.97 16.82
C LEU A 333 -11.46 -15.99 16.41
N ASN A 334 -11.86 -15.12 15.47
CA ASN A 334 -13.22 -15.12 14.93
C ASN A 334 -13.53 -16.39 14.12
N GLU A 335 -12.59 -16.87 13.30
CA GLU A 335 -12.78 -18.15 12.57
C GLU A 335 -12.92 -19.35 13.51
N SER A 336 -12.21 -19.39 14.65
CA SER A 336 -12.31 -20.49 15.60
C SER A 336 -13.64 -20.57 16.35
N GLN A 337 -14.47 -19.52 16.27
CA GLN A 337 -15.78 -19.43 16.92
C GLN A 337 -16.94 -19.85 16.00
N HIS A 338 -16.65 -20.17 14.74
CA HIS A 338 -17.60 -20.59 13.71
C HIS A 338 -17.15 -21.90 13.08
#